data_AF-A0A671ETS6-F1
#
_entry.id   AF-A0A671ETS6-F1
#
_cell.length_a   1.000
_cell.length_b   1.000
_cell.length_c   1.000
_cell.angle_alpha   90.00
_cell.angle_beta   90.00
_cell.angle_gamma   90.00
#
_symmetry.space_group_name_H-M   'P 1'
#
loop_
_entity.id
_entity.type
_entity.pdbx_description
1 polymer ?
#
loop_
_entity_poly.entity_id
_entity_poly.type
_entity_poly.pdbx_seq_one_letter_code
_entity_poly.pdbx_strand_id
1 'polypeptide(L)'
;VSELQKGYSQVLCQTLSERNSEITSLKNEGENLRKDNAITSGMVSSLKKDMLAKDEQVQQLRQEVNQLRSENKEKGCQLEALSSRCSVLQEELKKGEAQKEHREAQEKELKLCKSQIQDLEKEIKKLREELKKSSAEQSMISKTLREKSKLEHFRSQVIRATYGGVKPHLDKPVTDQQLIEKITQVTEDNIHFQQKKWTLQKETQLSNSKQEEITENIEKLKMSLDSCQACMKMSCCSDDLKKEIELLQYLPVSPPVSGLQKVALDILRLSQSWLEATEHVLRDVGIQLSSSDKGDWHFSHTVA
;
A
#
# COMPACT_ATOMS: atom_id res chain seq x y z
N VAL A 1 66.65 71.99 97.99
CA VAL A 1 67.30 71.75 96.67
C VAL A 1 67.34 70.25 96.32
N SER A 2 67.70 69.36 97.25
CA SER A 2 67.85 67.91 96.97
C SER A 2 66.57 67.14 96.60
N GLU A 3 65.40 67.48 97.15
CA GLU A 3 64.15 66.77 96.82
C GLU A 3 63.61 67.10 95.44
N LEU A 4 63.72 68.36 95.01
CA LEU A 4 63.28 68.80 93.68
C LEU A 4 64.10 68.15 92.56
N GLN A 5 65.42 68.02 92.77
CA GLN A 5 66.32 67.35 91.82
C GLN A 5 66.03 65.85 91.72
N LYS A 6 65.66 65.21 92.84
CA LYS A 6 65.24 63.80 92.87
C LYS A 6 63.90 63.59 92.15
N GLY A 7 62.92 64.46 92.37
CA GLY A 7 61.64 64.45 91.66
C GLY A 7 61.78 64.64 90.15
N TYR A 8 62.61 65.59 89.73
CA TYR A 8 62.93 65.81 88.32
C TYR A 8 63.58 64.59 87.66
N SER A 9 64.57 63.97 88.33
CA SER A 9 65.23 62.76 87.83
C SER A 9 64.25 61.58 87.71
N GLN A 10 63.32 61.42 88.66
CA GLN A 10 62.31 60.35 88.63
C GLN A 10 61.32 60.54 87.48
N VAL A 11 60.81 61.76 87.28
CA VAL A 11 59.90 62.10 86.18
C VAL A 11 60.58 61.92 84.81
N LEU A 12 61.86 62.30 84.71
CA LEU A 12 62.64 62.09 83.49
C LEU A 12 62.85 60.60 83.19
N CYS A 13 63.21 59.78 84.19
CA CYS A 13 63.35 58.34 84.03
C CYS A 13 62.03 57.67 83.62
N GLN A 14 60.91 58.06 84.21
CA GLN A 14 59.58 57.57 83.86
C GLN A 14 59.23 57.92 82.39
N THR A 15 59.45 59.18 82.00
CA THR A 15 59.18 59.66 80.63
C THR A 15 60.05 58.93 79.60
N LEU A 16 61.33 58.71 79.89
CA LEU A 16 62.23 57.94 79.03
C LEU A 16 61.82 56.47 78.92
N SER A 17 61.37 55.86 80.02
CA SER A 17 60.86 54.49 80.01
C SER A 17 59.60 54.35 79.16
N GLU A 18 58.63 55.26 79.31
CA GLU A 18 57.40 55.29 78.51
C GLU A 18 57.71 55.45 77.01
N ARG A 19 58.60 56.39 76.67
CA ARG A 19 59.08 56.58 75.28
C ARG A 19 59.76 55.33 74.73
N ASN A 20 60.58 54.64 75.52
CA ASN A 20 61.23 53.40 75.09
C ASN A 20 60.23 52.25 74.88
N SER A 21 59.21 52.14 75.73
CA SER A 21 58.10 51.20 75.54
C SER A 21 57.31 51.52 74.26
N GLU A 22 57.02 52.79 74.00
CA GLU A 22 56.35 53.25 72.78
C GLU A 22 57.17 52.95 71.51
N ILE A 23 58.48 53.26 71.53
CA ILE A 23 59.40 52.91 70.43
C ILE A 23 59.39 51.40 70.15
N THR A 24 59.39 50.58 71.20
CA THR A 24 59.36 49.12 71.07
C THR A 24 58.03 48.66 70.45
N SER A 25 56.90 49.23 70.88
CA SER A 25 55.58 48.94 70.33
C SER A 25 55.48 49.32 68.85
N LEU A 26 55.88 50.54 68.50
CA LEU A 26 55.86 51.04 67.12
C LEU A 26 56.80 50.24 66.21
N LYS A 27 57.96 49.80 66.73
CA LYS A 27 58.88 48.93 65.99
C LYS A 27 58.24 47.57 65.68
N ASN A 28 57.55 46.97 66.64
CA ASN A 28 56.85 45.69 66.45
C ASN A 28 55.69 45.83 65.47
N GLU A 29 54.90 46.90 65.59
CA GLU A 29 53.81 47.21 64.66
C GLU A 29 54.34 47.43 63.23
N GLY A 30 55.44 48.17 63.06
CA GLY A 30 56.09 48.34 61.77
C GLY A 30 56.64 47.05 61.18
N GLU A 31 57.12 46.10 62.00
CA GLU A 31 57.53 44.77 61.55
C GLU A 31 56.32 43.93 61.11
N ASN A 32 55.21 43.97 61.85
CA ASN A 32 53.96 43.29 61.50
C ASN A 32 53.40 43.82 60.17
N LEU A 33 53.31 45.16 60.02
CA LEU A 33 52.88 45.79 58.77
C LEU A 33 53.76 45.38 57.58
N ARG A 34 55.08 45.23 57.79
CA ARG A 34 55.99 44.74 56.73
C ARG A 34 55.67 43.30 56.32
N LYS A 35 55.38 42.42 57.29
CA LYS A 35 55.00 41.02 57.03
C LYS A 35 53.66 40.96 56.29
N ASP A 36 52.66 41.70 56.76
CA ASP A 36 51.33 41.74 56.14
C ASP A 36 51.41 42.27 54.71
N ASN A 37 52.16 43.36 54.48
CA ASN A 37 52.38 43.88 53.14
C ASN A 37 53.07 42.88 52.20
N ALA A 38 54.02 42.09 52.71
CA ALA A 38 54.66 41.03 51.92
C ALA A 38 53.67 39.91 51.55
N ILE A 39 52.80 39.50 52.48
CA ILE A 39 51.75 38.51 52.24
C ILE A 39 50.74 39.04 51.20
N THR A 40 50.24 40.26 51.39
CA THR A 40 49.29 40.89 50.45
C THR A 40 49.90 41.03 49.06
N SER A 41 51.15 41.45 48.95
CA SER A 41 51.86 41.52 47.65
C SER A 41 51.98 40.15 46.97
N GLY A 42 52.26 39.10 47.75
CA GLY A 42 52.27 37.72 47.26
C GLY A 42 50.90 37.27 46.71
N MET A 43 49.82 37.52 47.46
CA MET A 43 48.45 37.21 47.04
C MET A 43 48.06 37.96 45.76
N VAL A 44 48.41 39.25 45.65
CA VAL A 44 48.16 40.06 44.45
C VAL A 44 48.90 39.49 43.24
N SER A 45 50.15 39.04 43.42
CA SER A 45 50.92 38.41 42.34
C SER A 45 50.29 37.09 41.87
N SER A 46 49.84 36.23 42.80
CA SER A 46 49.14 35.00 42.48
C SER A 46 47.81 35.26 41.75
N LEU A 47 46.98 36.17 42.27
CA LEU A 47 45.72 36.56 41.63
C LEU A 47 45.93 37.12 40.22
N LYS A 48 46.99 37.93 40.02
CA LYS A 48 47.34 38.46 38.70
C LYS A 48 47.70 37.33 37.72
N LYS A 49 48.43 36.31 38.16
CA LYS A 49 48.78 35.15 37.34
C LYS A 49 47.53 34.33 36.98
N ASP A 50 46.64 34.09 37.94
CA ASP A 50 45.41 33.36 37.72
C ASP A 50 44.46 34.11 36.78
N MET A 51 44.38 35.45 36.90
CA MET A 51 43.62 36.30 36.00
C MET A 51 44.11 36.17 34.55
N LEU A 52 45.43 36.20 34.32
CA LEU A 52 46.01 36.01 32.97
C LEU A 52 45.68 34.62 32.40
N ALA A 53 45.81 33.56 33.21
CA ALA A 53 45.46 32.21 32.78
C ALA A 53 43.97 32.05 32.45
N LYS A 54 43.09 32.74 33.19
CA LYS A 54 41.65 32.78 32.92
C LYS A 54 41.33 33.58 31.65
N ASP A 55 42.02 34.69 31.42
CA ASP A 55 41.88 35.45 30.18
C ASP A 55 42.27 34.62 28.95
N GLU A 56 43.36 33.85 29.03
CA GLU A 56 43.76 32.91 27.97
C GLU A 56 42.69 31.84 27.72
N GLN A 57 42.13 31.23 28.76
CA GLN A 57 41.01 30.28 28.64
C GLN A 57 39.79 30.91 27.96
N VAL A 58 39.45 32.15 28.33
CA VAL A 58 38.32 32.88 27.73
C VAL A 58 38.57 33.13 26.24
N GLN A 59 39.80 33.47 25.83
CA GLN A 59 40.13 33.65 24.42
C GLN A 59 40.03 32.33 23.63
N GLN A 60 40.51 31.23 24.19
CA GLN A 60 40.40 29.90 23.56
C GLN A 60 38.94 29.49 23.36
N LEU A 61 38.11 29.60 24.40
CA LEU A 61 36.68 29.27 24.32
C LEU A 61 35.96 30.15 23.31
N ARG A 62 36.32 31.44 23.18
CA ARG A 62 35.75 32.33 22.16
C ARG A 62 36.07 31.86 20.75
N GLN A 63 37.29 31.38 20.50
CA GLN A 63 37.67 30.84 19.19
C GLN A 63 36.91 29.55 18.88
N GLU A 64 36.80 28.64 19.83
CA GLU A 64 36.06 27.39 19.68
C GLU A 64 34.57 27.63 19.41
N VAL A 65 33.94 28.55 20.14
CA VAL A 65 32.53 28.95 19.90
C VAL A 65 32.35 29.51 18.49
N ASN A 66 33.29 30.32 18.00
CA ASN A 66 33.21 30.87 16.63
C ASN A 66 33.34 29.77 15.58
N GLN A 67 34.26 28.80 15.78
CA GLN A 67 34.45 27.66 14.89
C GLN A 67 33.19 26.78 14.83
N LEU A 68 32.63 26.41 15.99
CA LEU A 68 31.39 25.64 16.08
C LEU A 68 30.22 26.40 15.44
N ARG A 69 30.18 27.73 15.57
CA ARG A 69 29.16 28.55 14.93
C ARG A 69 29.26 28.55 13.41
N SER A 70 30.47 28.57 12.82
CA SER A 70 30.64 28.43 11.38
C SER A 70 30.26 27.03 10.89
N GLU A 71 30.65 25.97 11.60
CA GLU A 71 30.28 24.60 11.24
C GLU A 71 28.77 24.37 11.32
N ASN A 72 28.10 24.91 12.33
CA ASN A 72 26.64 24.83 12.43
C ASN A 72 25.95 25.54 11.27
N LYS A 73 26.47 26.68 10.81
CA LYS A 73 25.94 27.36 9.63
C LYS A 73 26.09 26.51 8.37
N GLU A 74 27.27 25.90 8.18
CA GLU A 74 27.52 25.03 7.02
C GLU A 74 26.61 23.80 7.02
N LYS A 75 26.49 23.11 8.15
CA LYS A 75 25.56 21.97 8.30
C LYS A 75 24.11 22.39 8.07
N GLY A 76 23.73 23.60 8.49
CA GLY A 76 22.42 24.20 8.17
C GLY A 76 22.19 24.31 6.66
N CYS A 77 23.14 24.88 5.92
CA CYS A 77 23.06 24.96 4.46
C CYS A 77 22.98 23.58 3.79
N GLN A 78 23.74 22.60 4.28
CA GLN A 78 23.68 21.22 3.77
C GLN A 78 22.30 20.59 4.00
N LEU A 79 21.70 20.82 5.17
CA LEU A 79 20.37 20.32 5.51
C LEU A 79 19.29 20.92 4.60
N GLU A 80 19.36 22.23 4.32
CA GLU A 80 18.44 22.92 3.40
C GLU A 80 18.56 22.37 1.97
N ALA A 81 19.79 22.12 1.50
CA ALA A 81 20.04 21.51 0.19
C ALA A 81 19.49 20.09 0.11
N LEU A 82 19.66 19.28 1.16
CA LEU A 82 19.09 17.93 1.25
C LEU A 82 17.56 17.97 1.29
N SER A 83 16.96 18.87 2.08
CA SER A 83 15.51 19.05 2.14
C SER A 83 14.92 19.40 0.76
N SER A 84 15.61 20.28 0.02
CA SER A 84 15.23 20.63 -1.35
C SER A 84 15.29 19.42 -2.29
N ARG A 85 16.34 18.59 -2.19
CA ARG A 85 16.48 17.35 -2.97
C ARG A 85 15.41 16.32 -2.62
N CYS A 86 15.08 16.16 -1.33
CA CYS A 86 14.00 15.27 -0.89
C CYS A 86 12.65 15.70 -1.48
N SER A 87 12.38 17.01 -1.51
CA SER A 87 11.15 17.55 -2.11
C SER A 87 11.07 17.22 -3.61
N VAL A 88 12.17 17.37 -4.35
CA VAL A 88 12.22 17.00 -5.78
C VAL A 88 11.99 15.50 -5.98
N LEU A 89 12.65 14.64 -5.19
CA LEU A 89 12.46 13.19 -5.29
C LEU A 89 11.04 12.75 -4.96
N GLN A 90 10.38 13.41 -4.01
CA GLN A 90 8.98 13.15 -3.67
C GLN A 90 8.05 13.47 -4.85
N GLU A 91 8.27 14.58 -5.55
CA GLU A 91 7.48 14.93 -6.74
C GLU A 91 7.75 13.99 -7.92
N GLU A 92 9.00 13.56 -8.14
CA GLU A 92 9.32 12.57 -9.16
C GLU A 92 8.69 11.19 -8.86
N LEU A 93 8.59 10.81 -7.58
CA LEU A 93 7.92 9.59 -7.16
C LEU A 93 6.42 9.64 -7.49
N LYS A 94 5.74 10.75 -7.15
CA LYS A 94 4.32 10.97 -7.51
C LYS A 94 4.08 10.90 -9.02
N LYS A 95 4.97 11.51 -9.82
CA LYS A 95 4.89 11.41 -11.30
C LYS A 95 5.08 9.97 -11.78
N GLY A 96 6.01 9.24 -11.17
CA GLY A 96 6.25 7.82 -11.47
C GLY A 96 5.04 6.95 -11.18
N GLU A 97 4.33 7.20 -10.07
CA GLU A 97 3.08 6.53 -9.72
C GLU A 97 1.99 6.81 -10.75
N ALA A 98 1.77 8.09 -11.11
CA ALA A 98 0.81 8.46 -12.15
C ALA A 98 1.13 7.82 -13.51
N GLN A 99 2.42 7.74 -13.88
CA GLN A 99 2.84 7.07 -15.11
C GLN A 99 2.60 5.55 -15.05
N LYS A 100 2.81 4.92 -13.90
CA LYS A 100 2.54 3.50 -13.68
C LYS A 100 1.05 3.20 -13.82
N GLU A 101 0.19 3.98 -13.18
CA GLU A 101 -1.27 3.85 -13.29
C GLU A 101 -1.76 3.99 -14.74
N HIS A 102 -1.23 4.98 -15.47
CA HIS A 102 -1.53 5.14 -16.89
C HIS A 102 -1.10 3.91 -17.73
N ARG A 103 0.08 3.34 -17.45
CA ARG A 103 0.55 2.11 -18.13
C ARG A 103 -0.33 0.91 -17.82
N GLU A 104 -0.75 0.75 -16.57
CA GLU A 104 -1.65 -0.33 -16.15
C GLU A 104 -3.04 -0.21 -16.81
N ALA A 105 -3.56 1.01 -16.95
CA ALA A 105 -4.79 1.27 -17.70
C ALA A 105 -4.65 0.85 -19.18
N GLN A 106 -3.58 1.26 -19.85
CA GLN A 106 -3.28 0.85 -21.23
C GLN A 106 -3.13 -0.67 -21.38
N GLU A 107 -2.52 -1.35 -20.40
CA GLU A 107 -2.38 -2.80 -20.43
C GLU A 107 -3.74 -3.52 -20.31
N LYS A 108 -4.64 -3.00 -19.46
CA LYS A 108 -6.01 -3.53 -19.33
C LYS A 108 -6.79 -3.36 -20.64
N GLU A 109 -6.70 -2.20 -21.29
CA GLU A 109 -7.31 -1.96 -22.60
C GLU A 109 -6.75 -2.90 -23.67
N LEU A 110 -5.43 -3.09 -23.70
CA LEU A 110 -4.78 -4.00 -24.63
C LEU A 110 -5.23 -5.45 -24.42
N LYS A 111 -5.37 -5.90 -23.16
CA LYS A 111 -5.90 -7.23 -22.83
C LYS A 111 -7.33 -7.41 -23.31
N LEU A 112 -8.19 -6.40 -23.13
CA LEU A 112 -9.56 -6.41 -23.60
C LEU A 112 -9.62 -6.50 -25.13
N CYS A 113 -8.88 -5.65 -25.83
CA CYS A 113 -8.80 -5.64 -27.30
C CYS A 113 -8.29 -6.99 -27.83
N LYS A 114 -7.28 -7.58 -27.18
CA LYS A 114 -6.76 -8.91 -27.54
C LYS A 114 -7.82 -10.01 -27.40
N SER A 115 -8.61 -9.99 -26.34
CA SER A 115 -9.72 -10.95 -26.16
C SER A 115 -10.77 -10.79 -27.25
N GLN A 116 -11.17 -9.55 -27.55
CA GLN A 116 -12.14 -9.26 -28.61
C GLN A 116 -11.66 -9.76 -29.98
N ILE A 117 -10.38 -9.55 -30.31
CA ILE A 117 -9.79 -10.07 -31.55
C ILE A 117 -9.87 -11.60 -31.59
N GLN A 118 -9.52 -12.30 -30.50
CA GLN A 118 -9.59 -13.75 -30.44
C GLN A 118 -11.01 -14.29 -30.63
N ASP A 119 -12.02 -13.60 -30.10
CA ASP A 119 -13.41 -14.00 -30.27
C ASP A 119 -13.90 -13.76 -31.69
N LEU A 120 -13.54 -12.63 -32.30
CA LEU A 120 -13.81 -12.35 -33.72
C LEU A 120 -13.12 -13.37 -34.64
N GLU A 121 -11.89 -13.79 -34.33
CA GLU A 121 -11.18 -14.82 -35.09
C GLU A 121 -11.90 -16.18 -35.05
N LYS A 122 -12.43 -16.58 -33.89
CA LYS A 122 -13.24 -17.81 -33.75
C LYS A 122 -14.53 -17.71 -34.58
N GLU A 123 -15.18 -16.55 -34.55
CA GLU A 123 -16.42 -16.33 -35.30
C GLU A 123 -16.18 -16.36 -36.82
N ILE A 124 -15.12 -15.70 -37.29
CA ILE A 124 -14.70 -15.77 -38.70
C ILE A 124 -14.41 -17.23 -39.11
N LYS A 125 -13.75 -18.02 -38.25
CA LYS A 125 -13.48 -19.43 -38.54
C LYS A 125 -14.79 -20.23 -38.70
N LYS A 126 -15.74 -20.04 -37.79
CA LYS A 126 -17.06 -20.69 -37.85
C LYS A 126 -17.82 -20.30 -39.13
N LEU A 127 -17.88 -19.02 -39.45
CA LEU A 127 -18.54 -18.52 -40.66
C LEU A 127 -17.90 -19.09 -41.94
N ARG A 128 -16.57 -19.24 -41.98
CA ARG A 128 -15.88 -19.89 -43.10
C ARG A 128 -16.24 -21.36 -43.26
N GLU A 129 -16.40 -22.08 -42.16
CA GLU A 129 -16.83 -23.49 -42.18
C GLU A 129 -18.28 -23.64 -42.66
N GLU A 130 -19.18 -22.77 -42.20
CA GLU A 130 -20.57 -22.72 -42.66
C GLU A 130 -20.66 -22.39 -44.15
N LEU A 131 -19.89 -21.40 -44.62
CA LEU A 131 -19.83 -21.05 -46.04
C LEU A 131 -19.34 -22.23 -46.91
N LYS A 132 -18.34 -22.99 -46.45
CA LYS A 132 -17.86 -24.19 -47.16
C LYS A 132 -18.93 -25.28 -47.24
N LYS A 133 -19.66 -25.53 -46.15
CA LYS A 133 -20.76 -26.51 -46.14
C LYS A 133 -21.87 -26.10 -47.10
N SER A 134 -22.31 -24.85 -47.03
CA SER A 134 -23.34 -24.30 -47.92
C SER A 134 -22.92 -24.37 -49.40
N SER A 135 -21.66 -24.05 -49.71
CA SER A 135 -21.12 -24.17 -51.07
C SER A 135 -21.14 -25.62 -51.58
N ALA A 136 -20.79 -26.59 -50.73
CA ALA A 136 -20.85 -28.01 -51.08
C ALA A 136 -22.29 -28.49 -51.31
N GLU A 137 -23.22 -28.08 -50.45
CA GLU A 137 -24.66 -28.36 -50.60
C GLU A 137 -25.20 -27.77 -51.91
N GLN A 138 -24.86 -26.51 -52.22
CA GLN A 138 -25.29 -25.84 -53.44
C GLN A 138 -24.74 -26.54 -54.70
N SER A 139 -23.51 -27.03 -54.66
CA SER A 139 -22.91 -27.84 -55.73
C SER A 139 -23.67 -29.15 -55.92
N MET A 140 -24.04 -29.83 -54.82
CA MET A 140 -24.79 -31.08 -54.88
C MET A 140 -26.20 -30.86 -55.44
N ILE A 141 -26.90 -29.83 -54.97
CA ILE A 141 -28.23 -29.43 -55.48
C ILE A 141 -28.17 -29.16 -56.99
N SER A 142 -27.14 -28.43 -57.45
CA SER A 142 -26.94 -28.13 -58.87
C SER A 142 -26.75 -29.40 -59.72
N LYS A 143 -25.99 -30.38 -59.23
CA LYS A 143 -25.84 -31.69 -59.89
C LYS A 143 -27.17 -32.45 -59.95
N THR A 144 -27.89 -32.54 -58.84
CA THR A 144 -29.19 -33.21 -58.77
C THR A 144 -30.22 -32.56 -59.69
N LEU A 145 -30.26 -31.23 -59.77
CA LEU A 145 -31.14 -30.51 -60.71
C LEU A 145 -30.81 -30.85 -62.16
N ARG A 146 -29.52 -30.91 -62.52
CA ARG A 146 -29.09 -31.28 -63.87
C ARG A 146 -29.51 -32.71 -64.23
N GLU A 147 -29.36 -33.65 -63.31
CA GLU A 147 -29.80 -35.04 -63.49
C GLU A 147 -31.31 -35.14 -63.60
N LYS A 148 -32.06 -34.41 -62.76
CA LYS A 148 -33.52 -34.31 -62.85
C LYS A 148 -33.96 -33.79 -64.22
N SER A 149 -33.36 -32.71 -64.73
CA SER A 149 -33.70 -32.17 -66.06
C SER A 149 -33.42 -33.18 -67.18
N LYS A 150 -32.32 -33.94 -67.09
CA LYS A 150 -32.05 -35.04 -68.04
C LYS A 150 -33.11 -36.14 -67.96
N LEU A 151 -33.48 -36.56 -66.76
CA LEU A 151 -34.51 -37.58 -66.53
C LEU A 151 -35.87 -37.11 -67.05
N GLU A 152 -36.22 -35.84 -66.86
CA GLU A 152 -37.47 -35.25 -67.33
C GLU A 152 -37.51 -35.15 -68.86
N HIS A 153 -36.38 -34.82 -69.48
CA HIS A 153 -36.22 -34.86 -70.94
C HIS A 153 -36.36 -36.29 -71.47
N PHE A 154 -35.73 -37.27 -70.83
CA PHE A 154 -35.86 -38.68 -71.17
C PHE A 154 -37.32 -39.15 -71.01
N ARG A 155 -37.97 -38.83 -69.89
CA ARG A 155 -39.40 -39.11 -69.67
C ARG A 155 -40.25 -38.55 -70.79
N SER A 156 -39.99 -37.31 -71.21
CA SER A 156 -40.71 -36.65 -72.31
C SER A 156 -40.45 -37.31 -73.68
N GLN A 157 -39.24 -37.83 -73.93
CA GLN A 157 -38.96 -38.63 -75.13
C GLN A 157 -39.66 -39.98 -75.10
N VAL A 158 -39.59 -40.72 -73.99
CA VAL A 158 -40.26 -42.01 -73.83
C VAL A 158 -41.76 -41.85 -74.03
N ILE A 159 -42.38 -40.89 -73.34
CA ILE A 159 -43.81 -40.59 -73.50
C ILE A 159 -44.18 -40.32 -74.97
N ARG A 160 -43.38 -39.54 -75.71
CA ARG A 160 -43.62 -39.28 -77.14
C ARG A 160 -43.47 -40.54 -77.98
N ALA A 161 -42.46 -41.37 -77.71
CA ALA A 161 -42.21 -42.60 -78.45
C ALA A 161 -43.26 -43.69 -78.18
N THR A 162 -43.79 -43.76 -76.96
CA THR A 162 -44.77 -44.80 -76.58
C THR A 162 -46.21 -44.39 -76.83
N TYR A 163 -46.56 -43.09 -76.75
CA TYR A 163 -47.95 -42.62 -76.83
C TYR A 163 -48.27 -41.71 -78.02
N GLY A 164 -47.34 -41.49 -78.96
CA GLY A 164 -47.63 -40.80 -80.23
C GLY A 164 -48.42 -39.50 -80.04
N GLY A 165 -47.84 -38.50 -79.39
CA GLY A 165 -48.45 -37.17 -79.23
C GLY A 165 -49.66 -37.08 -78.28
N VAL A 166 -50.15 -38.18 -77.71
CA VAL A 166 -51.25 -38.15 -76.72
C VAL A 166 -50.69 -38.27 -75.31
N LYS A 167 -51.12 -37.37 -74.42
CA LYS A 167 -50.70 -37.29 -73.00
C LYS A 167 -50.95 -38.63 -72.28
N PRO A 168 -49.97 -39.20 -71.55
CA PRO A 168 -50.21 -40.36 -70.70
C PRO A 168 -50.95 -39.95 -69.43
N HIS A 169 -52.08 -40.61 -69.17
CA HIS A 169 -52.63 -40.74 -67.84
C HIS A 169 -51.71 -41.68 -67.03
N LEU A 170 -51.04 -41.15 -66.02
CA LEU A 170 -50.32 -41.96 -65.04
C LEU A 170 -51.28 -42.28 -63.90
N ASP A 171 -51.58 -43.57 -63.72
CA ASP A 171 -52.41 -44.08 -62.65
C ASP A 171 -51.79 -43.79 -61.27
N LYS A 172 -52.63 -43.18 -60.43
CA LYS A 172 -52.40 -42.62 -59.09
C LYS A 172 -51.41 -41.43 -59.04
N PRO A 173 -51.89 -40.21 -59.38
CA PRO A 173 -51.25 -39.00 -58.90
C PRO A 173 -51.10 -39.08 -57.37
N VAL A 174 -49.93 -38.68 -56.85
CA VAL A 174 -49.78 -38.31 -55.44
C VAL A 174 -50.95 -37.38 -55.16
N THR A 175 -51.87 -37.84 -54.33
CA THR A 175 -53.11 -37.12 -54.09
C THR A 175 -52.71 -35.85 -53.35
N ASP A 176 -53.29 -34.71 -53.68
CA ASP A 176 -52.98 -33.45 -53.01
C ASP A 176 -53.08 -33.61 -51.48
N GLN A 177 -53.97 -34.48 -51.01
CA GLN A 177 -54.09 -34.92 -49.62
C GLN A 177 -52.77 -35.44 -49.01
N GLN A 178 -52.05 -36.33 -49.68
CA GLN A 178 -50.79 -36.90 -49.17
C GLN A 178 -49.66 -35.86 -49.15
N LEU A 179 -49.69 -34.93 -50.11
CA LEU A 179 -48.72 -33.84 -50.17
C LEU A 179 -48.97 -32.84 -49.04
N ILE A 180 -50.24 -32.47 -48.82
CA ILE A 180 -50.68 -31.61 -47.72
C ILE A 180 -50.31 -32.24 -46.38
N GLU A 181 -50.56 -33.54 -46.19
CA GLU A 181 -50.23 -34.24 -44.95
C GLU A 181 -48.72 -34.23 -44.65
N LYS A 182 -47.87 -34.45 -45.65
CA LYS A 182 -46.41 -34.33 -45.53
C LYS A 182 -45.96 -32.90 -45.21
N ILE A 183 -46.55 -31.89 -45.85
CA ILE A 183 -46.24 -30.48 -45.59
C ILE A 183 -46.66 -30.09 -44.17
N THR A 184 -47.85 -30.51 -43.73
CA THR A 184 -48.34 -30.28 -42.37
C THR A 184 -47.41 -30.91 -41.35
N GLN A 185 -47.01 -32.18 -41.53
CA GLN A 185 -46.09 -32.86 -40.61
C GLN A 185 -44.74 -32.14 -40.51
N VAL A 186 -44.13 -31.76 -41.64
CA VAL A 186 -42.84 -31.03 -41.63
C VAL A 186 -42.99 -29.65 -40.98
N THR A 187 -44.15 -29.02 -41.13
CA THR A 187 -44.44 -27.72 -40.51
C THR A 187 -44.57 -27.85 -39.00
N GLU A 188 -45.30 -28.86 -38.51
CA GLU A 188 -45.41 -29.18 -37.09
C GLU A 188 -44.05 -29.55 -36.47
N ASP A 189 -43.26 -30.40 -37.15
CA ASP A 189 -41.93 -30.78 -36.69
C ASP A 189 -40.98 -29.57 -36.60
N ASN A 190 -41.06 -28.64 -37.56
CA ASN A 190 -40.27 -27.41 -37.55
C ASN A 190 -40.72 -26.49 -36.39
N ILE A 191 -42.02 -26.32 -36.16
CA ILE A 191 -42.54 -25.54 -35.02
C ILE A 191 -42.03 -26.14 -33.71
N HIS A 192 -42.15 -27.46 -33.54
CA HIS A 192 -41.66 -28.15 -32.34
C HIS A 192 -40.13 -28.00 -32.16
N PHE A 193 -39.36 -28.10 -33.24
CA PHE A 193 -37.92 -27.87 -33.21
C PHE A 193 -37.57 -26.43 -32.81
N GLN A 194 -38.24 -25.42 -33.36
CA GLN A 194 -38.01 -24.01 -32.97
C GLN A 194 -38.37 -23.76 -31.51
N GLN A 195 -39.46 -24.35 -31.02
CA GLN A 195 -39.86 -24.23 -29.61
C GLN A 195 -38.84 -24.87 -28.66
N LYS A 196 -38.32 -26.05 -29.02
CA LYS A 196 -37.26 -26.72 -28.26
C LYS A 196 -35.96 -25.90 -28.26
N LYS A 197 -35.58 -25.34 -29.42
CA LYS A 197 -34.42 -24.45 -29.56
C LYS A 197 -34.56 -23.20 -28.68
N TRP A 198 -35.72 -22.55 -28.69
CA TRP A 198 -36.01 -21.38 -27.85
C TRP A 198 -35.88 -21.70 -26.35
N THR A 199 -36.42 -22.84 -25.93
CA THR A 199 -36.40 -23.26 -24.51
C THR A 199 -34.96 -23.50 -24.03
N LEU A 200 -34.16 -24.24 -24.81
CA LEU A 200 -32.75 -24.51 -24.50
C LEU A 200 -31.92 -23.22 -24.47
N GLN A 201 -32.19 -22.28 -25.38
CA GLN A 201 -31.50 -21.00 -25.41
C GLN A 201 -31.78 -20.17 -24.15
N LYS A 202 -33.05 -20.16 -23.69
CA LYS A 202 -33.44 -19.46 -22.46
C LYS A 202 -32.80 -20.09 -21.21
N GLU A 203 -32.77 -21.42 -21.13
CA GLU A 203 -32.12 -22.14 -20.03
C GLU A 203 -30.61 -21.90 -19.99
N THR A 204 -29.96 -21.86 -21.16
CA THR A 204 -28.53 -21.51 -21.29
C THR A 204 -28.26 -20.10 -20.78
N GLN A 205 -29.07 -19.11 -21.16
CA GLN A 205 -28.89 -17.74 -20.67
C GLN A 205 -29.10 -17.63 -19.15
N LEU A 206 -30.08 -18.33 -18.60
CA LEU A 206 -30.31 -18.36 -17.16
C LEU A 206 -29.13 -19.02 -16.42
N SER A 207 -28.58 -20.11 -16.97
CA SER A 207 -27.39 -20.77 -16.41
C SER A 207 -26.16 -19.85 -16.45
N ASN A 208 -25.96 -19.12 -17.54
CA ASN A 208 -24.85 -18.17 -17.67
C ASN A 208 -24.98 -17.03 -16.66
N SER A 209 -26.18 -16.47 -16.49
CA SER A 209 -26.43 -15.41 -15.49
C SER A 209 -26.16 -15.90 -14.06
N LYS A 210 -26.59 -17.12 -13.71
CA LYS A 210 -26.29 -17.72 -12.39
C LYS A 210 -24.79 -17.95 -12.18
N GLN A 211 -24.09 -18.39 -13.23
CA GLN A 211 -22.64 -18.62 -13.17
C GLN A 211 -21.86 -17.31 -12.99
N GLU A 212 -22.30 -16.25 -13.67
CA GLU A 212 -21.73 -14.91 -13.54
C GLU A 212 -21.91 -14.35 -12.12
N GLU A 213 -23.10 -14.49 -11.54
CA GLU A 213 -23.39 -14.10 -10.14
C GLU A 213 -22.51 -14.85 -9.13
N ILE A 214 -22.31 -16.17 -9.31
CA ILE A 214 -21.42 -16.95 -8.45
C ILE A 214 -19.98 -16.47 -8.58
N THR A 215 -19.54 -16.16 -9.81
CA THR A 215 -18.18 -15.67 -10.08
C THR A 215 -17.93 -14.31 -9.42
N GLU A 216 -18.90 -13.40 -9.51
CA GLU A 216 -18.84 -12.09 -8.86
C GLU A 216 -18.78 -12.21 -7.33
N ASN A 217 -19.60 -13.09 -6.74
CA ASN A 217 -19.59 -13.32 -5.29
C ASN A 217 -18.27 -13.94 -4.80
N ILE A 218 -17.65 -14.83 -5.59
CA ILE A 218 -16.32 -15.39 -5.28
C ILE A 218 -15.26 -14.29 -5.32
N GLU A 219 -15.29 -13.39 -6.30
CA GLU A 219 -14.30 -12.30 -6.39
C GLU A 219 -14.45 -11.31 -5.23
N LYS A 220 -15.69 -10.96 -4.85
CA LYS A 220 -15.95 -10.14 -3.65
C LYS A 220 -15.40 -10.77 -2.38
N LEU A 221 -15.66 -12.07 -2.19
CA LEU A 221 -15.15 -12.82 -1.04
C LEU A 221 -13.61 -12.79 -1.02
N LYS A 222 -12.98 -12.99 -2.17
CA LYS A 222 -11.52 -12.97 -2.33
C LYS A 222 -10.92 -11.60 -1.98
N MET A 223 -11.51 -10.50 -2.44
CA MET A 223 -11.04 -9.15 -2.12
C MET A 223 -11.10 -8.84 -0.61
N SER A 224 -12.15 -9.28 0.10
CA SER A 224 -12.23 -9.14 1.56
C SER A 224 -11.19 -10.03 2.27
N LEU A 225 -10.95 -11.24 1.77
CA LEU A 225 -9.89 -12.11 2.32
C LEU A 225 -8.49 -11.55 2.10
N ASP A 226 -8.24 -10.94 0.94
CA ASP A 226 -6.96 -10.28 0.64
C ASP A 226 -6.72 -9.09 1.60
N SER A 227 -7.77 -8.36 1.99
CA SER A 227 -7.68 -7.29 3.01
C SER A 227 -7.34 -7.85 4.40
N CYS A 228 -8.02 -8.93 4.81
CA CYS A 228 -7.68 -9.64 6.06
C CYS A 228 -6.22 -10.15 6.05
N GLN A 229 -5.76 -10.69 4.92
CA GLN A 229 -4.39 -11.17 4.76
C GLN A 229 -3.36 -10.02 4.76
N ALA A 230 -3.68 -8.89 4.13
CA ALA A 230 -2.83 -7.71 4.14
C ALA A 230 -2.69 -7.14 5.55
N CYS A 231 -3.79 -7.10 6.32
CA CYS A 231 -3.79 -6.75 7.73
C CYS A 231 -2.77 -7.61 8.47
N MET A 232 -2.87 -8.94 8.39
CA MET A 232 -1.95 -9.87 9.08
C MET A 232 -0.49 -9.81 8.62
N LYS A 233 -0.21 -9.37 7.38
CA LYS A 233 1.16 -9.23 6.86
C LYS A 233 1.83 -7.95 7.33
N MET A 234 1.06 -6.89 7.51
CA MET A 234 1.54 -5.70 8.19
C MET A 234 1.53 -5.95 9.70
N SER A 235 2.25 -5.16 10.49
CA SER A 235 2.20 -5.27 11.96
C SER A 235 0.84 -4.79 12.49
N CYS A 236 -0.23 -5.55 12.25
CA CYS A 236 -1.58 -5.24 12.72
C CYS A 236 -1.78 -5.70 14.16
N CYS A 237 -2.62 -4.98 14.90
CA CYS A 237 -3.13 -5.46 16.17
C CYS A 237 -4.40 -6.30 16.01
N SER A 238 -4.77 -7.04 17.05
CA SER A 238 -5.98 -7.85 17.10
C SER A 238 -7.26 -7.07 16.77
N ASP A 239 -7.34 -5.80 17.19
CA ASP A 239 -8.47 -4.92 16.91
C ASP A 239 -8.60 -4.59 15.42
N ASP A 240 -7.50 -4.44 14.69
CA ASP A 240 -7.53 -4.16 13.26
C ASP A 240 -7.97 -5.39 12.46
N LEU A 241 -7.45 -6.57 12.80
CA LEU A 241 -7.91 -7.83 12.20
C LEU A 241 -9.40 -8.10 12.50
N LYS A 242 -9.85 -7.75 13.71
CA LYS A 242 -11.26 -7.89 14.11
C LYS A 242 -12.19 -7.05 13.24
N LYS A 243 -11.83 -5.79 12.92
CA LYS A 243 -12.61 -4.93 12.01
C LYS A 243 -12.75 -5.57 10.62
N GLU A 244 -11.66 -6.11 10.08
CA GLU A 244 -11.67 -6.79 8.78
C GLU A 244 -12.51 -8.08 8.80
N ILE A 245 -12.46 -8.85 9.89
CA ILE A 245 -13.31 -10.03 10.10
C ILE A 245 -14.79 -9.64 10.16
N GLU A 246 -15.14 -8.54 10.81
CA GLU A 246 -16.52 -8.02 10.85
C GLU A 246 -17.01 -7.64 9.44
N LEU A 247 -16.19 -6.97 8.64
CA LEU A 247 -16.50 -6.67 7.24
C LEU A 247 -16.72 -7.96 6.41
N LEU A 248 -15.87 -8.96 6.58
CA LEU A 248 -16.02 -10.26 5.93
C LEU A 248 -17.29 -10.98 6.38
N GLN A 249 -17.69 -10.86 7.65
CA GLN A 249 -18.89 -11.50 8.19
C GLN A 249 -20.18 -10.93 7.62
N TYR A 250 -20.22 -9.62 7.37
CA TYR A 250 -21.39 -8.94 6.83
C TYR A 250 -21.38 -8.81 5.29
N LEU A 251 -20.36 -9.35 4.62
CA LEU A 251 -20.29 -9.37 3.17
C LEU A 251 -21.46 -10.21 2.60
N PRO A 252 -22.34 -9.63 1.76
CA PRO A 252 -23.42 -10.38 1.14
C PRO A 252 -22.85 -11.31 0.06
N VAL A 253 -23.00 -12.61 0.26
CA VAL A 253 -22.62 -13.65 -0.70
C VAL A 253 -23.78 -14.59 -0.97
N SER A 254 -23.83 -15.16 -2.17
CA SER A 254 -24.87 -16.13 -2.53
C SER A 254 -24.76 -17.44 -1.72
N PRO A 255 -25.85 -18.21 -1.58
CA PRO A 255 -25.84 -19.45 -0.81
C PRO A 255 -24.71 -20.44 -1.17
N PRO A 256 -24.33 -20.65 -2.44
CA PRO A 256 -23.21 -21.53 -2.80
C PRO A 256 -21.85 -21.08 -2.24
N VAL A 257 -21.65 -19.77 -2.04
CA VAL A 257 -20.38 -19.17 -1.59
C VAL A 257 -20.35 -18.97 -0.07
N SER A 258 -21.52 -18.93 0.58
CA SER A 258 -21.67 -18.78 2.03
C SER A 258 -20.91 -19.84 2.86
N GLY A 259 -20.81 -21.07 2.33
CA GLY A 259 -20.05 -22.14 2.97
C GLY A 259 -18.54 -21.82 3.04
N LEU A 260 -17.97 -21.26 1.97
CA LEU A 260 -16.56 -20.82 1.96
C LEU A 260 -16.34 -19.64 2.90
N GLN A 261 -17.23 -18.65 2.87
CA GLN A 261 -17.16 -17.50 3.77
C GLN A 261 -17.13 -17.94 5.23
N LYS A 262 -17.98 -18.90 5.61
CA LYS A 262 -18.01 -19.45 6.96
C LYS A 262 -16.68 -20.11 7.36
N VAL A 263 -16.15 -21.00 6.52
CA VAL A 263 -14.87 -21.67 6.79
C VAL A 263 -13.73 -20.65 6.93
N ALA A 264 -13.70 -19.63 6.08
CA ALA A 264 -12.70 -18.58 6.14
C ALA A 264 -12.80 -17.74 7.43
N LEU A 265 -14.03 -17.39 7.84
CA LEU A 265 -14.28 -16.71 9.12
C LEU A 265 -13.83 -17.54 10.31
N ASP A 266 -14.08 -18.85 10.30
CA ASP A 266 -13.66 -19.74 11.40
C ASP A 266 -12.12 -19.79 11.52
N ILE A 267 -11.40 -19.83 10.40
CA ILE A 267 -9.93 -19.77 10.37
C ILE A 267 -9.43 -18.41 10.87
N LEU A 268 -9.99 -17.32 10.36
CA LEU A 268 -9.56 -15.97 10.75
C LEU A 268 -9.83 -15.65 12.22
N ARG A 269 -10.96 -16.12 12.76
CA ARG A 269 -11.27 -16.01 14.20
C ARG A 269 -10.29 -16.79 15.06
N LEU A 270 -9.85 -17.97 14.61
CA LEU A 270 -8.79 -18.70 15.28
C LEU A 270 -7.50 -17.86 15.27
N SER A 271 -7.08 -17.34 14.11
CA SER A 271 -5.90 -16.46 14.00
C SER A 271 -6.00 -15.21 14.88
N GLN A 272 -7.16 -14.58 14.95
CA GLN A 272 -7.43 -13.45 15.84
C GLN A 272 -7.24 -13.84 17.31
N SER A 273 -7.77 -14.99 17.75
CA SER A 273 -7.60 -15.44 19.14
C SER A 273 -6.14 -15.67 19.53
N TRP A 274 -5.32 -16.19 18.59
CA TRP A 274 -3.88 -16.35 18.79
C TRP A 274 -3.17 -15.00 18.90
N LEU A 275 -3.58 -14.04 18.07
CA LEU A 275 -3.04 -12.68 18.10
C LEU A 275 -3.38 -12.00 19.43
N GLU A 276 -4.65 -12.00 19.84
CA GLU A 276 -5.11 -11.46 21.14
C GLU A 276 -4.34 -12.06 22.32
N ALA A 277 -4.17 -13.38 22.35
CA ALA A 277 -3.42 -14.06 23.41
C ALA A 277 -1.95 -13.64 23.44
N THR A 278 -1.33 -13.50 22.26
CA THR A 278 0.07 -13.07 22.15
C THR A 278 0.22 -11.62 22.60
N GLU A 279 -0.70 -10.75 22.22
CA GLU A 279 -0.71 -9.34 22.63
C GLU A 279 -0.88 -9.18 24.14
N HIS A 280 -1.71 -10.03 24.76
CA HIS A 280 -1.88 -10.07 26.21
C HIS A 280 -0.57 -10.42 26.92
N VAL A 281 0.11 -11.49 26.48
CA VAL A 281 1.41 -11.90 27.05
C VAL A 281 2.47 -10.82 26.86
N LEU A 282 2.53 -10.17 25.70
CA LEU A 282 3.48 -9.08 25.46
C LEU A 282 3.22 -7.89 26.40
N ARG A 283 1.95 -7.57 26.64
CA ARG A 283 1.54 -6.53 27.59
C ARG A 283 1.93 -6.88 29.03
N ASP A 284 1.77 -8.15 29.44
CA ASP A 284 2.17 -8.63 30.77
C ASP A 284 3.68 -8.51 31.03
N VAL A 285 4.49 -8.66 29.97
CA VAL A 285 5.96 -8.50 30.02
C VAL A 285 6.39 -7.03 29.86
N GLY A 286 5.44 -6.10 29.72
CA GLY A 286 5.69 -4.66 29.67
C GLY A 286 6.01 -4.11 28.27
N ILE A 287 5.77 -4.88 27.21
CA ILE A 287 5.94 -4.43 25.83
C ILE A 287 4.65 -3.72 25.39
N GLN A 288 4.72 -2.40 25.19
CA GLN A 288 3.61 -1.65 24.64
C GLN A 288 3.47 -1.93 23.14
N LEU A 289 2.32 -2.48 22.76
CA LEU A 289 1.91 -2.64 21.38
C LEU A 289 1.21 -1.37 20.94
N SER A 290 1.70 -0.76 19.87
CA SER A 290 1.14 0.46 19.31
C SER A 290 -0.32 0.19 18.89
N SER A 291 -1.27 0.65 19.70
CA SER A 291 -2.65 0.79 19.25
C SER A 291 -2.63 1.83 18.12
N SER A 292 -3.10 1.43 16.94
CA SER A 292 -3.02 2.13 15.66
C SER A 292 -3.78 3.47 15.59
N ASP A 293 -3.64 4.35 16.59
CA ASP A 293 -4.23 5.69 16.51
C ASP A 293 -3.42 6.84 17.13
N LYS A 294 -2.26 6.61 17.77
CA LYS A 294 -1.34 7.70 18.11
C LYS A 294 0.11 7.29 17.98
N GLY A 295 0.78 7.83 16.96
CA GLY A 295 2.23 7.80 16.87
C GLY A 295 2.83 8.60 18.02
N ASP A 296 3.51 7.91 18.93
CA ASP A 296 4.71 8.41 19.61
C ASP A 296 5.39 7.23 20.29
N TRP A 297 6.55 6.83 19.76
CA TRP A 297 7.42 5.84 20.40
C TRP A 297 8.18 6.51 21.54
N HIS A 298 7.53 6.70 22.68
CA HIS A 298 8.25 7.03 23.91
C HIS A 298 8.77 5.75 24.57
N PHE A 299 10.04 5.43 24.32
CA PHE A 299 10.80 4.51 25.16
C PHE A 299 10.99 5.15 26.56
N SER A 300 10.19 4.73 27.53
CA SER A 300 10.47 5.01 28.94
C SER A 300 11.32 3.88 29.51
N HIS A 301 12.64 4.13 29.61
CA HIS A 301 13.52 3.35 30.45
C HIS A 301 13.07 3.48 31.91
N THR A 302 12.53 2.42 32.49
CA THR A 302 12.42 2.31 33.95
C THR A 302 13.68 1.59 34.42
N VAL A 303 14.55 2.34 35.09
CA VAL A 303 15.74 1.86 35.79
C VAL A 303 15.27 1.15 37.07
N ALA A 304 15.77 -0.06 37.30
CA ALA A 304 15.77 -0.70 38.60
C ALA A 304 17.10 -0.39 39.32
#